data_AF-A0A7D9D2E2-F1
#
_entry.id   AF-A0A7D9D2E2-F1
#
_cell.length_a   1.000
_cell.length_b   1.000
_cell.length_c   1.000
_cell.angle_alpha   90.00
_cell.angle_beta   90.00
_cell.angle_gamma   90.00
#
_symmetry.space_group_name_H-M   'P 1'
#
loop_
_entity.id
_entity.type
_entity.pdbx_description
1 polymer ?
#
loop_
_entity_poly.entity_id
_entity_poly.type
_entity_poly.pdbx_seq_one_letter_code
_entity_poly.pdbx_strand_id
1 'polypeptide(L)'
;MSSFYFKTFARLALLPYIGGTVIHILRLIYDLPIDKIPFEVDWLVVIIGGYAGIGLIIYASRIPFQNLFDKIIYGLLIFHLNGSVILHAYILWSGSHEVLNVFSYGYSFFAVAYFMGLGYYVLRLKKRLYRKQQPSEE
;
A
#
# COMPACT_ATOMS: atom_id res chain seq x y z
N MET A 1 -18.51 8.65 -15.28
CA MET A 1 -18.05 7.43 -14.58
C MET A 1 -16.58 7.43 -14.13
N SER A 2 -15.67 8.22 -14.72
CA SER A 2 -14.23 8.20 -14.38
C SER A 2 -13.82 8.77 -13.00
N SER A 3 -14.69 9.55 -12.36
CA SER A 3 -14.40 10.25 -11.08
C SER A 3 -14.49 9.33 -9.85
N PHE A 4 -15.37 8.33 -9.87
CA PHE A 4 -15.60 7.45 -8.72
C PHE A 4 -14.42 6.49 -8.48
N TYR A 5 -14.04 5.71 -9.51
CA TYR A 5 -12.93 4.77 -9.44
C TYR A 5 -11.59 5.46 -9.11
N PHE A 6 -11.39 6.66 -9.67
CA PHE A 6 -10.25 7.52 -9.37
C PHE A 6 -10.16 7.93 -7.89
N LYS A 7 -11.28 7.98 -7.18
CA LYS A 7 -11.35 8.40 -5.78
C LYS A 7 -11.19 7.25 -4.81
N THR A 8 -11.72 6.07 -5.15
CA THR A 8 -11.71 4.89 -4.27
C THR A 8 -10.35 4.23 -4.20
N PHE A 9 -9.58 4.16 -5.29
CA PHE A 9 -8.27 3.49 -5.25
C PHE A 9 -7.33 4.13 -4.22
N ALA A 10 -7.30 5.48 -4.13
CA ALA A 10 -6.42 6.19 -3.19
C ALA A 10 -6.84 6.01 -1.73
N ARG A 11 -8.12 5.73 -1.46
CA ARG A 11 -8.59 5.37 -0.11
C ARG A 11 -8.20 3.94 0.24
N LEU A 12 -8.40 3.02 -0.70
CA LEU A 12 -8.08 1.61 -0.51
C LEU A 12 -6.57 1.36 -0.42
N ALA A 13 -5.76 2.15 -1.14
CA ALA A 13 -4.30 2.13 -1.02
C ALA A 13 -3.82 2.32 0.41
N LEU A 14 -4.56 3.06 1.26
CA LEU A 14 -4.16 3.31 2.64
C LEU A 14 -4.27 2.08 3.54
N LEU A 15 -5.21 1.17 3.25
CA LEU A 15 -5.52 0.03 4.10
C LEU A 15 -4.32 -0.93 4.23
N PRO A 16 -3.62 -1.34 3.15
CA PRO A 16 -2.38 -2.10 3.26
C PRO A 16 -1.31 -1.43 4.11
N TYR A 17 -1.18 -0.09 4.06
CA TYR A 17 -0.18 0.61 4.86
C TYR A 17 -0.53 0.65 6.34
N ILE A 18 -1.81 0.83 6.69
CA ILE A 18 -2.27 0.74 8.08
C ILE A 18 -2.09 -0.69 8.59
N GLY A 19 -2.59 -1.68 7.85
CA GLY A 19 -2.50 -3.10 8.22
C GLY A 19 -1.06 -3.57 8.37
N GLY A 20 -0.20 -3.25 7.41
CA GLY A 20 1.24 -3.56 7.46
C GLY A 20 1.92 -2.92 8.67
N THR A 21 1.64 -1.65 8.95
CA THR A 21 2.16 -0.97 10.16
C THR A 21 1.76 -1.72 11.42
N VAL A 22 0.48 -2.06 11.57
CA VAL A 22 -0.03 -2.78 12.75
C VAL A 22 0.62 -4.17 12.87
N ILE A 23 0.67 -4.95 11.80
CA ILE A 23 1.26 -6.30 11.80
C ILE A 23 2.73 -6.24 12.21
N HIS A 24 3.51 -5.32 11.66
CA HIS A 24 4.93 -5.20 12.00
C HIS A 24 5.16 -4.68 13.42
N ILE A 25 4.32 -3.79 13.94
CA ILE A 25 4.36 -3.40 15.36
C ILE A 25 4.05 -4.60 16.25
N LEU A 26 3.01 -5.37 15.93
CA LEU A 26 2.67 -6.56 16.70
C LEU A 26 3.79 -7.60 16.67
N ARG A 27 4.46 -7.79 15.52
CA ARG A 27 5.67 -8.63 15.43
C ARG A 27 6.78 -8.15 16.35
N LEU A 28 7.02 -6.85 16.42
CA LEU A 28 8.07 -6.28 17.26
C LEU A 28 7.76 -6.38 18.76
N ILE A 29 6.47 -6.37 19.15
CA ILE A 29 6.05 -6.43 20.56
C ILE A 29 5.91 -7.89 21.05
N TYR A 30 5.38 -8.77 20.20
CA TYR A 30 4.97 -10.12 20.58
C TYR A 30 5.80 -11.23 19.91
N ASP A 31 6.88 -10.88 19.19
CA ASP A 31 7.70 -11.79 18.41
C ASP A 31 6.89 -12.71 17.49
N LEU A 32 5.82 -12.15 16.91
CA LEU A 32 4.92 -12.92 16.05
C LEU A 32 5.66 -13.43 14.80
N PRO A 33 5.61 -14.74 14.54
CA PRO A 33 6.16 -15.32 13.33
C PRO A 33 5.32 -14.89 12.12
N ILE A 34 5.96 -14.24 11.14
CA ILE A 34 5.29 -13.73 9.93
C ILE A 34 4.78 -14.84 9.01
N ASP A 35 5.37 -16.03 9.14
CA ASP A 35 5.00 -17.24 8.43
C ASP A 35 3.77 -17.94 9.03
N LYS A 36 3.24 -17.43 10.14
CA LYS A 36 1.98 -17.91 10.75
C LYS A 36 0.83 -16.92 10.57
N ILE A 37 0.98 -15.91 9.72
CA ILE A 37 -0.15 -15.05 9.40
C ILE A 37 -1.22 -15.86 8.65
N PRO A 38 -2.50 -15.64 8.93
CA PRO A 38 -3.58 -16.33 8.24
C PRO A 38 -3.62 -15.92 6.75
N PHE A 39 -3.85 -16.88 5.85
CA PHE A 39 -3.91 -16.64 4.39
C PHE A 39 -4.98 -15.63 3.97
N GLU A 40 -5.97 -15.37 4.82
CA GLU A 40 -6.96 -14.33 4.67
C GLU A 40 -6.32 -12.93 4.58
N VAL A 41 -5.18 -12.72 5.26
CA VAL A 41 -4.41 -11.48 5.17
C VAL A 41 -3.81 -11.33 3.77
N ASP A 42 -3.25 -12.41 3.21
CA ASP A 42 -2.71 -12.42 1.85
C ASP A 42 -3.81 -12.12 0.82
N TRP A 43 -4.99 -12.74 0.95
CA TRP A 43 -6.14 -12.44 0.10
C TRP A 43 -6.57 -10.98 0.18
N LEU A 44 -6.60 -10.40 1.39
CA LEU A 44 -6.93 -8.99 1.59
C LEU A 44 -5.91 -8.10 0.88
N VAL A 45 -4.62 -8.39 1.01
CA VAL A 45 -3.56 -7.65 0.33
C VAL A 45 -3.69 -7.77 -1.19
N VAL A 46 -3.92 -8.96 -1.73
CA VAL A 46 -4.07 -9.18 -3.17
C VAL A 46 -5.28 -8.43 -3.74
N ILE A 47 -6.44 -8.53 -3.10
CA ILE A 47 -7.67 -7.91 -3.60
C ILE A 47 -7.62 -6.39 -3.44
N ILE A 48 -7.38 -5.89 -2.22
CA ILE A 48 -7.42 -4.46 -1.92
C ILE A 48 -6.18 -3.76 -2.48
N GLY A 49 -5.01 -4.34 -2.24
CA GLY A 49 -3.74 -3.83 -2.75
C GLY A 49 -3.66 -3.92 -4.26
N GLY A 50 -4.15 -4.99 -4.89
CA GLY A 50 -4.18 -5.14 -6.35
C GLY A 50 -5.07 -4.09 -7.00
N TYR A 51 -6.30 -3.91 -6.51
CA TYR A 51 -7.18 -2.85 -7.00
C TYR A 51 -6.55 -1.45 -6.85
N ALA A 52 -5.96 -1.16 -5.68
CA ALA A 52 -5.32 0.11 -5.41
C ALA A 52 -4.06 0.33 -6.27
N GLY A 53 -3.21 -0.69 -6.42
CA GLY A 53 -1.97 -0.68 -7.18
C GLY A 53 -2.20 -0.47 -8.67
N ILE A 54 -3.14 -1.21 -9.26
CA ILE A 54 -3.57 -1.03 -10.64
C ILE A 54 -4.15 0.38 -10.83
N GLY A 55 -4.98 0.84 -9.88
CA GLY A 55 -5.53 2.20 -9.90
C GLY A 55 -4.45 3.29 -9.92
N LEU A 56 -3.39 3.15 -9.12
CA LEU A 56 -2.24 4.06 -9.13
C LEU A 56 -1.58 4.08 -10.52
N ILE A 57 -1.37 2.91 -11.14
CA ILE A 57 -0.73 2.84 -12.46
C ILE A 57 -1.62 3.48 -13.54
N ILE A 58 -2.88 3.05 -13.65
CA ILE A 58 -3.80 3.51 -14.70
C ILE A 58 -4.04 5.02 -14.63
N TYR A 59 -4.13 5.56 -13.41
CA TYR A 59 -4.42 6.98 -13.19
C TYR A 59 -3.19 7.85 -12.93
N ALA A 60 -1.97 7.32 -13.13
CA ALA A 60 -0.72 8.03 -12.87
C ALA A 60 -0.65 9.39 -13.59
N SER A 61 -1.14 9.47 -14.83
CA SER A 61 -1.18 10.70 -15.63
C SER A 61 -2.09 11.79 -15.07
N ARG A 62 -3.01 11.44 -14.16
CA ARG A 62 -3.98 12.36 -13.54
C ARG A 62 -3.58 12.81 -12.14
N ILE A 63 -2.44 12.35 -11.64
CA ILE A 63 -1.97 12.71 -10.31
C ILE A 63 -1.38 14.13 -10.34
N PRO A 64 -1.85 15.05 -9.46
CA PRO A 64 -1.36 16.41 -9.38
C PRO A 64 -0.02 16.46 -8.63
N PHE A 65 1.05 16.03 -9.29
CA PHE A 65 2.40 16.07 -8.73
C PHE A 65 2.86 17.51 -8.47
N GLN A 66 3.48 17.73 -7.31
CA GLN A 66 3.99 19.05 -6.91
C GLN A 66 5.43 19.28 -7.33
N ASN A 67 6.26 18.23 -7.37
CA ASN A 67 7.68 18.30 -7.71
C ASN A 67 8.23 16.91 -8.09
N LEU A 68 9.51 16.84 -8.43
CA LEU A 68 10.18 15.58 -8.78
C LEU A 68 10.20 14.58 -7.61
N PHE A 69 10.42 15.06 -6.39
CA PHE A 69 10.47 14.20 -5.20
C PHE A 69 9.13 13.50 -4.93
N ASP A 70 8.01 14.20 -5.13
CA ASP A 70 6.66 13.65 -5.08
C ASP A 70 6.44 12.54 -6.11
N LYS A 71 7.00 12.68 -7.32
CA LYS A 71 6.97 11.62 -8.34
C LYS A 71 7.82 10.41 -7.93
N ILE A 72 8.97 10.64 -7.31
CA ILE A 72 9.84 9.55 -6.81
C ILE A 72 9.12 8.76 -5.71
N ILE A 73 8.55 9.44 -4.71
CA ILE A 73 7.78 8.77 -3.64
C ILE A 73 6.59 8.01 -4.23
N TYR A 74 5.91 8.59 -5.22
CA TYR A 74 4.83 7.90 -5.92
C TYR A 74 5.29 6.64 -6.66
N GLY A 75 6.46 6.68 -7.29
CA GLY A 75 7.09 5.52 -7.91
C GLY A 75 7.41 4.43 -6.88
N LEU A 76 7.99 4.82 -5.73
CA LEU A 76 8.25 3.90 -4.61
C LEU A 76 6.95 3.29 -4.07
N LEU A 77 5.87 4.08 -3.97
CA LEU A 77 4.54 3.61 -3.57
C LEU A 77 4.03 2.52 -4.53
N ILE A 78 4.09 2.77 -5.84
CA ILE A 78 3.68 1.80 -6.87
C ILE A 78 4.53 0.54 -6.78
N PHE A 79 5.86 0.68 -6.75
CA PHE A 79 6.78 -0.44 -6.70
C PHE A 79 6.52 -1.31 -5.47
N HIS A 80 6.44 -0.69 -4.28
CA HIS A 80 6.21 -1.40 -3.04
C HIS A 80 4.84 -2.09 -3.03
N LEU A 81 3.76 -1.37 -3.34
CA LEU A 81 2.41 -1.93 -3.26
C LEU A 81 2.22 -3.08 -4.25
N ASN A 82 2.61 -2.90 -5.52
CA ASN A 82 2.43 -3.95 -6.53
C ASN A 82 3.42 -5.11 -6.31
N GLY A 83 4.65 -4.84 -5.87
CA GLY A 83 5.60 -5.87 -5.47
C GLY A 83 5.07 -6.72 -4.31
N SER A 84 4.47 -6.07 -3.31
CA SER A 84 3.80 -6.76 -2.20
C SER A 84 2.62 -7.60 -2.71
N VAL A 85 1.74 -7.05 -3.57
CA VAL A 85 0.63 -7.81 -4.17
C VAL A 85 1.13 -9.04 -4.91
N ILE A 86 2.19 -8.93 -5.71
CA ILE A 86 2.80 -10.07 -6.42
C ILE A 86 3.32 -11.11 -5.44
N LEU A 87 4.03 -10.68 -4.38
CA LEU A 87 4.53 -11.58 -3.35
C LEU A 87 3.41 -12.33 -2.63
N HIS A 88 2.34 -11.64 -2.22
CA HIS A 88 1.19 -12.27 -1.56
C HIS A 88 0.39 -13.17 -2.51
N ALA A 89 0.28 -12.81 -3.79
CA ALA A 89 -0.31 -13.69 -4.80
C ALA A 89 0.52 -14.97 -4.99
N TYR A 90 1.85 -14.86 -4.95
CA TYR A 90 2.74 -16.01 -4.98
C TYR A 90 2.58 -16.90 -3.74
N ILE A 91 2.46 -16.33 -2.54
CA ILE A 91 2.18 -17.07 -1.30
C ILE A 91 0.88 -17.86 -1.39
N LEU A 92 -0.18 -17.23 -1.90
CA LEU A 92 -1.46 -17.90 -2.12
C LEU A 92 -1.37 -19.02 -3.16
N TRP A 93 -0.60 -18.79 -4.23
CA TRP A 93 -0.41 -19.78 -5.28
C TRP A 93 0.43 -20.98 -4.83
N SER A 94 1.49 -20.75 -4.04
CA SER A 94 2.33 -21.79 -3.48
C SER A 94 1.71 -22.49 -2.27
N GLY A 95 0.72 -21.87 -1.63
CA GLY A 95 0.14 -22.34 -0.37
C GLY A 95 1.13 -22.30 0.79
N SER A 96 2.12 -21.41 0.75
CA SER A 96 3.23 -21.37 1.71
C SER A 96 3.75 -19.95 1.96
N HIS A 97 3.93 -19.62 3.25
CA HIS A 97 4.58 -18.38 3.69
C HIS A 97 6.11 -18.47 3.75
N GLU A 98 6.74 -19.58 3.36
CA GLU A 98 8.20 -19.76 3.48
C GLU A 98 9.01 -18.64 2.80
N VAL A 99 8.50 -18.08 1.71
CA VAL A 99 9.14 -16.95 1.01
C VAL A 99 9.31 -15.73 1.92
N LEU A 100 8.47 -15.56 2.94
CA LEU A 100 8.58 -14.48 3.91
C LEU A 100 9.80 -14.62 4.82
N ASN A 101 10.38 -15.81 4.96
CA ASN A 101 11.57 -16.04 5.81
C ASN A 101 12.81 -15.31 5.31
N VAL A 102 12.82 -14.82 4.06
CA VAL A 102 13.86 -13.90 3.58
C VAL A 102 13.89 -12.59 4.37
N PHE A 103 12.78 -12.20 4.99
CA PHE A 103 12.65 -10.99 5.80
C PHE A 103 12.94 -11.30 7.27
N SER A 104 14.18 -10.99 7.67
CA SER A 104 14.63 -11.11 9.06
C SER A 104 13.75 -10.31 10.03
N TYR A 105 13.82 -10.62 11.31
CA TYR A 105 13.10 -9.86 12.34
C TYR A 105 13.39 -8.36 12.27
N GLY A 106 14.66 -7.99 12.09
CA GLY A 106 15.12 -6.61 11.99
C GLY A 106 14.50 -5.82 10.83
N TYR A 107 14.05 -6.50 9.77
CA TYR A 107 13.30 -5.86 8.68
C TYR A 107 12.04 -5.16 9.19
N SER A 108 11.41 -5.65 10.27
CA SER A 108 10.16 -5.08 10.78
C SER A 108 10.29 -3.63 11.26
N PHE A 109 11.47 -3.22 11.76
CA PHE A 109 11.71 -1.81 12.09
C PHE A 109 11.68 -0.91 10.85
N PHE A 110 12.36 -1.35 9.78
CA PHE A 110 12.33 -0.67 8.49
C PHE A 110 10.92 -0.69 7.90
N ALA A 111 10.20 -1.80 8.06
CA ALA A 111 8.83 -1.96 7.62
C ALA A 111 7.89 -0.94 8.25
N VAL A 112 7.89 -0.82 9.58
CA VAL A 112 7.08 0.21 10.26
C VAL A 112 7.39 1.60 9.71
N ALA A 113 8.67 1.96 9.58
CA ALA A 113 9.07 3.28 9.10
C ALA A 113 8.57 3.57 7.67
N TYR A 114 8.80 2.66 6.71
CA TYR A 114 8.35 2.90 5.35
C TYR A 114 6.83 2.77 5.21
N PHE A 115 6.16 1.89 5.96
CA PHE A 115 4.69 1.75 5.91
C PHE A 115 4.01 3.02 6.41
N MET A 116 4.51 3.61 7.50
CA MET A 116 4.04 4.90 8.00
C MET A 116 4.33 6.04 7.02
N GLY A 117 5.55 6.10 6.46
CA GLY A 117 5.94 7.13 5.50
C GLY A 117 5.10 7.11 4.22
N LEU A 118 4.93 5.94 3.61
CA LEU A 118 4.11 5.75 2.42
C LEU A 118 2.62 5.91 2.73
N GLY A 119 2.14 5.44 3.89
CA GLY A 119 0.76 5.65 4.34
C GLY A 119 0.42 7.13 4.52
N TYR A 120 1.34 7.90 5.13
CA TYR A 120 1.22 9.35 5.23
C TYR A 120 1.21 10.03 3.86
N TYR A 121 2.05 9.58 2.94
CA TYR A 121 2.04 10.05 1.57
C TYR A 121 0.68 9.78 0.88
N VAL A 122 0.12 8.57 1.02
CA VAL A 122 -1.21 8.22 0.49
C VAL A 122 -2.30 9.11 1.07
N LEU A 123 -2.25 9.43 2.37
CA LEU A 123 -3.18 10.37 3.00
C LEU A 123 -3.11 11.77 2.36
N ARG A 124 -1.90 12.29 2.12
CA ARG A 124 -1.70 13.58 1.45
C ARG A 124 -2.17 13.54 0.01
N LEU A 125 -1.85 12.46 -0.72
CA LEU A 125 -2.30 12.25 -2.08
C LEU A 125 -3.83 12.26 -2.16
N LYS A 126 -4.51 11.50 -1.29
CA LYS A 126 -5.97 11.51 -1.15
C LYS A 126 -6.49 12.93 -0.95
N LYS A 127 -5.97 13.73 -0.01
CA LYS A 127 -6.43 15.12 0.18
C LYS A 127 -6.30 15.95 -1.10
N ARG A 128 -5.18 15.84 -1.84
CA ARG A 128 -4.95 16.58 -3.09
C ARG A 128 -5.92 16.20 -4.20
N LEU A 129 -6.19 14.90 -4.37
CA LEU A 129 -7.11 14.40 -5.39
C LEU A 129 -8.55 14.90 -5.20
N TYR A 130 -8.97 15.12 -3.95
CA TYR A 130 -10.33 15.55 -3.63
C TYR A 130 -10.47 17.07 -3.61
N ARG A 131 -9.43 17.82 -3.18
CA ARG A 131 -9.45 19.28 -3.17
C ARG A 131 -9.49 19.89 -4.57
N LYS A 132 -8.83 19.27 -5.56
CA LYS A 132 -8.78 19.77 -6.96
C LYS A 132 -10.11 19.62 -7.73
N GLN A 133 -11.14 19.05 -7.12
CA GLN A 133 -12.42 18.76 -7.77
C GLN A 133 -13.64 19.38 -7.05
N GLN A 134 -13.45 20.17 -5.99
CA GLN A 134 -14.51 21.06 -5.53
C GLN A 134 -14.60 22.24 -6.53
N PRO A 135 -15.77 22.52 -7.13
CA PRO A 135 -15.96 23.77 -7.83
C PRO A 135 -15.66 24.90 -6.85
N SER A 136 -15.01 25.97 -7.31
CA SER A 136 -15.04 27.24 -6.60
C SER A 136 -16.51 27.60 -6.43
N GLU A 137 -17.00 27.59 -5.20
CA GLU A 137 -18.24 28.28 -4.87
C GLU A 137 -17.94 29.78 -5.08
N GLU A 138 -18.23 30.26 -6.29
CA GLU A 138 -18.44 31.68 -6.62
C GLU A 138 -19.93 31.97 -6.58
#